data_AF-A0A8T2JI10-F1
#
_entry.id   AF-A0A8T2JI10-F1
#
_cell.length_a   1.000
_cell.length_b   1.000
_cell.length_c   1.000
_cell.angle_alpha   90.00
_cell.angle_beta   90.00
_cell.angle_gamma   90.00
#
_symmetry.space_group_name_H-M   'P 1'
#
loop_
_entity.id
_entity.type
_entity.pdbx_description
1 polymer ?
#
loop_
_entity_poly.entity_id
_entity_poly.type
_entity_poly.pdbx_seq_one_letter_code
_entity_poly.pdbx_strand_id
1 'polypeptide(L)'
;VSHPSQIVLPIPNWEPKEKPNEEREVGPLVQHIYELHNIGPSAISETHISVGWPSQSRDEFLLYIFHIQTEGPLKCQPKGAINTLQITPSEPEDTPELAAFLRNISVSHAVSRRDVAVAEALRHIPIPKKLLNCTNVKCLTISCKVGHLDGGQRAVLKIRSRLWAQTFLQRKNDYYSLIANVSFEVKKMPYSIQPAKLPSANIAVSYPLFLVSSVKLR
;
A
#
# COMPACT_ATOMS: atom_id res chain seq x y z
N VAL A 1 3.07 -3.78 -3.54
CA VAL A 1 4.34 -3.28 -2.95
C VAL A 1 4.12 -1.90 -2.34
N SER A 2 4.95 -1.51 -1.36
CA SER A 2 4.92 -0.20 -0.72
C SER A 2 6.22 0.56 -1.02
N HIS A 3 6.12 1.86 -1.25
CA HIS A 3 7.23 2.79 -1.43
C HIS A 3 7.01 4.04 -0.56
N PRO A 4 7.95 4.39 0.35
CA PRO A 4 9.16 3.64 0.66
C PRO A 4 8.85 2.30 1.34
N SER A 5 9.82 1.38 1.34
CA SER A 5 9.67 0.06 1.98
C SER A 5 9.66 0.12 3.50
N GLN A 6 10.14 1.21 4.10
CA GLN A 6 10.14 1.48 5.53
C GLN A 6 10.20 2.99 5.79
N ILE A 7 9.76 3.43 6.97
CA ILE A 7 9.88 4.83 7.41
C ILE A 7 10.58 4.87 8.77
N VAL A 8 11.48 5.83 8.91
CA VAL A 8 12.17 6.14 10.16
C VAL A 8 11.69 7.49 10.69
N LEU A 9 11.33 7.54 11.97
CA LEU A 9 10.88 8.74 12.68
C LEU A 9 11.85 9.07 13.83
N PRO A 10 12.04 10.35 14.19
CA PRO A 10 11.37 11.53 13.64
C PRO A 10 11.88 11.94 12.25
N ILE A 11 11.04 12.63 11.49
CA ILE A 11 11.39 13.13 10.14
C ILE A 11 12.27 14.38 10.29
N PRO A 12 13.44 14.47 9.62
CA PRO A 12 14.26 15.67 9.63
C PRO A 12 13.50 16.89 9.11
N ASN A 13 13.65 18.04 9.77
CA ASN A 13 13.06 19.33 9.37
C ASN A 13 11.52 19.32 9.20
N TRP A 14 10.83 18.39 9.85
CA TRP A 14 9.37 18.35 9.88
C TRP A 14 8.88 18.58 11.31
N GLU A 15 7.88 19.43 11.45
CA GLU A 15 7.25 19.73 12.74
C GLU A 15 5.75 19.41 12.67
N PRO A 16 5.17 18.85 13.74
CA PRO A 16 3.76 18.52 13.78
C PRO A 16 2.91 19.81 13.76
N LYS A 17 1.96 19.86 12.83
CA LYS A 17 0.93 20.92 12.77
C LYS A 17 -0.41 20.36 13.25
N GLU A 18 -1.10 21.09 14.12
CA GLU A 18 -2.44 20.69 14.60
C GLU A 18 -3.46 20.60 13.46
N LYS A 19 -3.35 21.50 12.48
CA LYS A 19 -4.22 21.56 11.29
C LYS A 19 -3.35 21.70 10.04
N PRO A 20 -2.93 20.58 9.43
CA PRO A 20 -2.18 20.62 8.17
C PRO A 20 -3.11 21.09 7.05
N ASN A 21 -2.64 22.04 6.24
CA ASN A 21 -3.37 22.55 5.07
C ASN A 21 -2.83 21.99 3.75
N GLU A 22 -1.60 21.47 3.78
CA GLU A 22 -0.92 20.88 2.62
C GLU A 22 -0.52 19.42 2.89
N GLU A 23 -0.49 18.61 1.84
CA GLU A 23 -0.15 17.18 1.91
C GLU A 23 1.18 16.90 2.66
N ARG A 24 2.22 17.71 2.41
CA ARG A 24 3.56 17.56 3.01
C ARG A 24 3.58 17.79 4.53
N GLU A 25 2.61 18.54 5.05
CA GLU A 25 2.52 18.87 6.48
C GLU A 25 1.97 17.71 7.30
N VAL A 26 1.29 16.75 6.67
CA VAL A 26 0.75 15.55 7.33
C VAL A 26 1.87 14.59 7.76
N GLY A 27 2.90 14.46 6.93
CA GLY A 27 4.01 13.56 7.16
C GLY A 27 4.64 12.99 5.87
N PRO A 28 5.35 11.86 5.97
CA PRO A 28 6.06 11.27 4.85
C PRO A 28 5.10 10.58 3.88
N LEU A 29 5.45 10.62 2.60
CA LEU A 29 4.72 9.99 1.51
C LEU A 29 4.77 8.47 1.65
N VAL A 30 3.62 7.83 1.45
CA VAL A 30 3.49 6.37 1.36
C VAL A 30 2.65 6.04 0.14
N GLN A 31 3.25 5.34 -0.82
CA GLN A 31 2.59 4.89 -2.04
C GLN A 31 2.50 3.37 -2.07
N HIS A 32 1.28 2.85 -2.24
CA HIS A 32 1.05 1.43 -2.44
C HIS A 32 0.68 1.17 -3.89
N ILE A 33 1.37 0.22 -4.51
CA ILE A 33 1.13 -0.19 -5.89
C ILE A 33 0.72 -1.66 -5.88
N TYR A 34 -0.45 -1.95 -6.45
CA TYR A 34 -0.98 -3.29 -6.59
C TYR A 34 -1.14 -3.60 -8.08
N GLU A 35 -0.45 -4.63 -8.55
CA GLU A 35 -0.55 -5.12 -9.93
C GLU A 35 -1.32 -6.44 -9.93
N LEU A 36 -2.37 -6.51 -10.73
CA LEU A 36 -3.03 -7.75 -11.11
C LEU A 36 -2.56 -8.14 -12.50
N HIS A 37 -1.88 -9.28 -12.63
CA HIS A 37 -1.32 -9.77 -13.88
C HIS A 37 -1.93 -11.13 -14.22
N ASN A 38 -2.54 -11.24 -15.40
CA ASN A 38 -2.99 -12.52 -15.92
C ASN A 38 -1.83 -13.28 -16.56
N ILE A 39 -1.16 -14.13 -15.79
CA ILE A 39 -0.04 -14.96 -16.27
C ILE A 39 -0.54 -16.20 -17.05
N GLY A 40 -1.84 -16.51 -16.95
CA GLY A 40 -2.45 -17.65 -17.63
C GLY A 40 -2.65 -17.41 -19.13
N PRO A 41 -2.85 -18.49 -19.91
CA PRO A 41 -3.15 -18.37 -21.33
C PRO A 41 -4.59 -17.87 -21.59
N SER A 42 -5.49 -18.09 -20.63
CA SER A 42 -6.92 -17.81 -20.77
C SER A 42 -7.27 -16.39 -20.37
N ALA A 43 -8.13 -15.73 -21.13
CA ALA A 43 -8.63 -14.40 -20.80
C ALA A 43 -9.60 -14.44 -19.61
N ILE A 44 -9.69 -13.34 -18.88
CA ILE A 44 -10.58 -13.13 -17.73
C ILE A 44 -11.52 -11.97 -18.06
N SER A 45 -12.83 -12.12 -17.85
CA SER A 45 -13.81 -11.07 -18.20
C SER A 45 -14.08 -10.08 -17.06
N GLU A 46 -14.12 -10.57 -15.83
CA GLU A 46 -14.39 -9.72 -14.66
C GLU A 46 -13.66 -10.24 -13.43
N THR A 47 -12.92 -9.34 -12.77
CA THR A 47 -12.25 -9.59 -11.49
C THR A 47 -12.59 -8.47 -10.51
N HIS A 48 -12.83 -8.81 -9.25
CA HIS A 48 -13.02 -7.82 -8.19
C HIS A 48 -11.78 -7.79 -7.30
N ILE A 49 -11.25 -6.60 -7.03
CA ILE A 49 -10.17 -6.37 -6.06
C ILE A 49 -10.76 -5.61 -4.87
N SER A 50 -10.38 -6.00 -3.66
CA SER A 50 -10.75 -5.32 -2.43
C SER A 50 -9.50 -5.00 -1.61
N VAL A 51 -9.30 -3.72 -1.29
CA VAL A 51 -8.20 -3.24 -0.45
C VAL A 51 -8.76 -2.75 0.88
N GLY A 52 -8.30 -3.36 1.98
CA GLY A 52 -8.50 -2.86 3.34
C GLY A 52 -7.35 -1.93 3.72
N TRP A 53 -7.66 -0.65 3.86
CA TRP A 53 -6.67 0.40 4.14
C TRP A 53 -6.73 0.86 5.60
N PRO A 54 -5.69 0.62 6.43
CA PRO A 54 -5.67 0.99 7.85
C PRO A 54 -5.64 2.52 8.02
N SER A 55 -6.83 3.10 8.20
CA SER A 55 -7.03 4.55 8.14
C SER A 55 -6.92 5.22 9.51
N GLN A 56 -7.47 4.60 10.57
CA GLN A 56 -7.58 5.23 11.88
C GLN A 56 -7.56 4.23 13.03
N SER A 57 -6.97 4.60 14.17
CA SER A 57 -7.07 3.87 15.44
C SER A 57 -7.51 4.81 16.54
N ARG A 58 -8.59 4.46 17.27
CA ARG A 58 -9.15 5.30 18.36
C ARG A 58 -9.33 6.77 17.94
N ASP A 59 -9.85 6.97 16.72
CA ASP A 59 -10.12 8.28 16.10
C ASP A 59 -8.87 9.13 15.74
N GLU A 60 -7.68 8.57 15.89
CA GLU A 60 -6.43 9.14 15.37
C GLU A 60 -6.13 8.58 13.98
N PHE A 61 -5.73 9.43 13.03
CA PHE A 61 -5.33 9.01 11.70
C PHE A 61 -4.03 8.18 11.73
N LEU A 62 -3.94 7.20 10.84
CA LEU A 62 -2.76 6.35 10.63
C LEU A 62 -2.17 6.61 9.23
N LEU A 63 -2.82 6.07 8.19
CA LEU A 63 -2.53 6.41 6.80
C LEU A 63 -3.69 7.19 6.18
N TYR A 64 -3.35 8.33 5.60
CA TYR A 64 -4.31 9.27 5.03
C TYR A 64 -4.20 9.32 3.50
N ILE A 65 -5.26 8.94 2.79
CA ILE A 65 -5.26 8.85 1.32
C ILE A 65 -5.54 10.22 0.69
N PHE A 66 -4.74 10.57 -0.32
CA PHE A 66 -4.91 11.75 -1.16
C PHE A 66 -5.38 11.40 -2.57
N HIS A 67 -4.76 10.39 -3.20
CA HIS A 67 -5.10 10.00 -4.57
C HIS A 67 -5.20 8.49 -4.74
N ILE A 68 -6.11 8.10 -5.63
CA ILE A 68 -6.23 6.75 -6.16
C ILE A 68 -6.11 6.85 -7.67
N GLN A 69 -5.09 6.23 -8.24
CA GLN A 69 -4.84 6.20 -9.68
C GLN A 69 -4.90 4.76 -10.18
N THR A 70 -5.38 4.59 -11.40
CA THR A 70 -5.59 3.29 -12.03
C THR A 70 -4.99 3.28 -13.43
N GLU A 71 -4.27 2.22 -13.79
CA GLU A 71 -3.71 2.01 -15.13
C GLU A 71 -4.19 0.65 -15.68
N GLY A 72 -4.72 0.64 -16.90
CA GLY A 72 -5.34 -0.54 -17.50
C GLY A 72 -6.85 -0.64 -17.23
N PRO A 73 -7.47 -1.82 -17.44
CA PRO A 73 -8.92 -1.98 -17.48
C PRO A 73 -9.54 -2.12 -16.08
N LEU A 74 -9.22 -1.22 -15.14
CA LEU A 74 -9.79 -1.24 -13.78
C LEU A 74 -10.38 0.11 -13.38
N LYS A 75 -11.45 0.06 -12.59
CA LYS A 75 -12.07 1.23 -11.95
C LYS A 75 -12.24 0.96 -10.46
N CYS A 76 -11.75 1.87 -9.63
CA CYS A 76 -11.76 1.76 -8.18
C CYS A 76 -12.67 2.80 -7.53
N GLN A 77 -13.36 2.41 -6.47
CA GLN A 77 -14.21 3.28 -5.66
C GLN A 77 -13.96 3.01 -4.17
N PRO A 78 -13.60 4.04 -3.38
CA PRO A 78 -13.55 3.92 -1.93
C PRO A 78 -14.97 3.87 -1.34
N LYS A 79 -15.18 3.03 -0.32
CA LYS A 79 -16.40 2.97 0.49
C LYS A 79 -16.35 4.05 1.58
N GLY A 80 -16.48 5.30 1.15
CA GLY A 80 -16.37 6.49 2.00
C GLY A 80 -15.63 7.62 1.30
N ALA A 81 -15.66 8.81 1.88
CA ALA A 81 -14.90 9.94 1.36
C ALA A 81 -13.40 9.77 1.66
N ILE A 82 -12.56 9.97 0.64
CA ILE A 82 -11.13 10.21 0.82
C ILE A 82 -10.90 11.70 1.07
N ASN A 83 -9.74 12.06 1.63
CA ASN A 83 -9.39 13.43 1.94
C ASN A 83 -10.49 14.20 2.71
N THR A 84 -11.04 13.61 3.78
CA THR A 84 -12.14 14.18 4.59
C THR A 84 -11.83 15.51 5.25
N LEU A 85 -10.54 15.88 5.35
CA LEU A 85 -10.06 17.13 5.94
C LEU A 85 -9.83 18.21 4.87
N GLN A 86 -10.08 17.89 3.60
CA GLN A 86 -9.92 18.81 2.46
C GLN A 86 -8.51 19.45 2.41
N ILE A 87 -7.49 18.67 2.79
CA ILE A 87 -6.10 19.10 2.74
C ILE A 87 -5.70 19.22 1.28
N THR A 88 -4.97 20.29 0.93
CA THR A 88 -4.54 20.56 -0.44
C THR A 88 -3.61 19.43 -0.90
N PRO A 89 -4.03 18.59 -1.86
CA PRO A 89 -3.17 17.54 -2.39
C PRO A 89 -1.99 18.14 -3.16
N SER A 90 -0.85 17.48 -3.13
CA SER A 90 0.23 17.78 -4.08
C SER A 90 -0.11 17.17 -5.44
N GLU A 91 0.44 17.73 -6.52
CA GLU A 91 0.29 17.09 -7.83
C GLU A 91 0.81 15.64 -7.78
N PRO A 92 0.08 14.70 -8.38
CA PRO A 92 0.47 13.30 -8.39
C PRO A 92 1.62 13.09 -9.38
N GLU A 93 2.82 13.48 -8.99
CA GLU A 93 4.05 13.12 -9.67
C GLU A 93 4.64 11.85 -9.06
N ASP A 94 5.04 10.92 -9.92
CA ASP A 94 5.85 9.77 -9.51
C ASP A 94 7.23 10.31 -9.10
N THR A 95 7.65 10.04 -7.86
CA THR A 95 9.00 10.43 -7.43
C THR A 95 10.05 9.76 -8.33
N PRO A 96 11.24 10.37 -8.55
CA PRO A 96 12.30 9.75 -9.35
C PRO A 96 12.65 8.33 -8.88
N GLU A 97 12.62 8.09 -7.56
CA GLU A 97 12.82 6.78 -6.95
C GLU A 97 11.70 5.79 -7.30
N LEU A 98 10.43 6.22 -7.25
CA LEU A 98 9.29 5.40 -7.66
C LEU A 98 9.34 5.09 -9.15
N ALA A 99 9.70 6.06 -9.99
CA ALA A 99 9.83 5.87 -11.43
C ALA A 99 10.95 4.86 -11.75
N ALA A 100 12.09 4.93 -11.07
CA ALA A 100 13.17 3.96 -11.21
C ALA A 100 12.72 2.55 -10.74
N PHE A 101 12.00 2.48 -9.63
CA PHE A 101 11.45 1.22 -9.12
C PHE A 101 10.43 0.59 -10.08
N LEU A 102 9.51 1.39 -10.64
CA LEU A 102 8.54 0.94 -11.64
C LEU A 102 9.21 0.44 -12.93
N ARG A 103 10.29 1.08 -13.38
CA ARG A 103 11.09 0.61 -14.53
C ARG A 103 11.69 -0.77 -14.26
N ASN A 104 12.24 -1.01 -13.07
CA ASN A 104 12.80 -2.31 -12.72
C ASN A 104 11.74 -3.42 -12.65
N ILE A 105 10.52 -3.12 -12.20
CA ILE A 105 9.40 -4.09 -12.24
C ILE A 105 9.06 -4.48 -13.69
N SER A 106 9.09 -3.53 -14.62
CA SER A 106 8.72 -3.79 -16.01
C SER A 106 9.69 -4.68 -16.79
N VAL A 107 10.92 -4.89 -16.29
CA VAL A 107 12.01 -5.59 -17.00
C VAL A 107 12.25 -7.02 -16.47
N SER A 108 11.62 -7.44 -15.38
CA SER A 108 11.95 -8.74 -14.78
C SER A 108 11.22 -9.93 -15.41
N HIS A 109 11.80 -10.52 -16.46
CA HIS A 109 11.78 -11.96 -16.64
C HIS A 109 12.74 -12.59 -15.62
N ALA A 110 12.33 -12.61 -14.34
CA ALA A 110 13.18 -13.15 -13.28
C ALA A 110 13.07 -14.69 -13.23
N VAL A 111 14.08 -15.36 -13.79
CA VAL A 111 14.42 -16.74 -13.43
C VAL A 111 14.74 -16.74 -11.93
N SER A 112 13.86 -17.34 -11.13
CA SER A 112 14.03 -17.47 -9.68
C SER A 112 15.20 -18.41 -9.39
N ARG A 113 16.35 -17.84 -9.01
CA ARG A 113 17.47 -18.58 -8.41
C ARG A 113 17.12 -18.82 -6.94
N ARG A 114 17.26 -20.06 -6.47
CA ARG A 114 17.09 -20.39 -5.04
C ARG A 114 18.24 -19.76 -4.26
N ASP A 115 18.01 -18.61 -3.65
CA ASP A 115 18.99 -17.97 -2.77
C ASP A 115 18.92 -18.59 -1.36
N VAL A 116 19.99 -19.30 -1.00
CA VAL A 116 20.19 -19.94 0.32
C VAL A 116 20.62 -18.92 1.40
N ALA A 117 20.66 -17.61 1.07
CA ALA A 117 21.19 -16.55 1.94
C ALA A 117 20.15 -15.78 2.78
N VAL A 118 18.89 -16.23 2.85
CA VAL A 118 17.80 -15.48 3.53
C VAL A 118 17.84 -15.62 5.07
N ALA A 119 18.57 -16.60 5.61
CA ALA A 119 18.53 -16.91 7.04
C ALA A 119 19.32 -15.92 7.93
N GLU A 120 20.30 -15.19 7.40
CA GLU A 120 21.17 -14.33 8.22
C GLU A 120 20.71 -12.86 8.29
N ALA A 121 19.98 -12.37 7.28
CA ALA A 121 19.49 -10.98 7.25
C ALA A 121 18.27 -10.69 8.16
N LEU A 122 17.61 -11.73 8.69
CA LEU A 122 16.42 -11.60 9.54
C LEU A 122 16.72 -11.40 11.03
N ARG A 123 17.98 -11.52 11.47
CA ARG A 123 18.32 -11.44 12.92
C ARG A 123 18.28 -10.02 13.50
N HIS A 124 18.26 -8.99 12.66
CA HIS A 124 18.34 -7.58 13.09
C HIS A 124 17.07 -6.76 12.78
N ILE A 125 15.97 -7.39 12.36
CA ILE A 125 14.70 -6.68 12.20
C ILE A 125 13.95 -6.73 13.55
N PRO A 126 13.71 -5.59 14.22
CA PRO A 126 12.89 -5.54 15.42
C PRO A 126 11.50 -6.17 15.18
N ILE A 127 11.09 -7.15 16.02
CA ILE A 127 9.78 -7.85 15.95
C ILE A 127 8.62 -6.93 16.37
N PRO A 128 7.80 -6.36 15.45
CA PRO A 128 6.95 -5.20 15.73
C PRO A 128 6.20 -5.28 17.07
N LYS A 129 6.40 -4.29 17.95
CA LYS A 129 5.68 -4.22 19.23
C LYS A 129 4.17 -4.16 19.00
N LYS A 130 3.74 -3.50 17.92
CA LYS A 130 2.33 -3.34 17.55
C LYS A 130 2.11 -3.54 16.06
N LEU A 131 1.28 -4.51 15.73
CA LEU A 131 0.77 -4.75 14.38
C LEU A 131 -0.56 -4.00 14.23
N LEU A 132 -0.72 -3.14 13.23
CA LEU A 132 -1.98 -2.45 12.95
C LEU A 132 -2.51 -2.89 11.58
N ASN A 133 -3.68 -3.52 11.56
CA ASN A 133 -4.31 -4.03 10.35
C ASN A 133 -5.84 -3.88 10.44
N CYS A 134 -6.57 -4.27 9.40
CA CYS A 134 -8.03 -4.11 9.40
C CYS A 134 -8.81 -4.96 10.39
N THR A 135 -8.15 -5.80 11.19
CA THR A 135 -8.81 -6.56 12.28
C THR A 135 -8.83 -5.77 13.59
N ASN A 136 -7.90 -4.83 13.79
CA ASN A 136 -7.75 -4.10 15.05
C ASN A 136 -7.82 -2.57 14.92
N VAL A 137 -7.85 -2.04 13.70
CA VAL A 137 -8.04 -0.61 13.42
C VAL A 137 -9.15 -0.37 12.41
N LYS A 138 -9.68 0.85 12.36
CA LYS A 138 -10.70 1.24 11.39
C LYS A 138 -10.07 1.33 10.00
N CYS A 139 -10.63 0.57 9.06
CA CYS A 139 -10.18 0.57 7.68
C CYS A 139 -11.13 1.27 6.72
N LEU A 140 -10.56 2.00 5.77
CA LEU A 140 -11.27 2.40 4.56
C LEU A 140 -11.18 1.23 3.57
N THR A 141 -12.32 0.80 3.03
CA THR A 141 -12.33 -0.24 1.99
C THR A 141 -12.33 0.41 0.61
N ILE A 142 -11.44 -0.03 -0.28
CA ILE A 142 -11.42 0.39 -1.69
C ILE A 142 -11.78 -0.83 -2.52
N SER A 143 -12.83 -0.72 -3.33
CA SER A 143 -13.31 -1.79 -4.19
C SER A 143 -13.04 -1.44 -5.65
N CYS A 144 -12.38 -2.34 -6.38
CA CYS A 144 -12.11 -2.16 -7.79
C CYS A 144 -12.76 -3.25 -8.62
N LYS A 145 -13.34 -2.84 -9.75
CA LYS A 145 -13.79 -3.72 -10.81
C LYS A 145 -12.77 -3.70 -11.93
N VAL A 146 -12.18 -4.86 -12.21
CA VAL A 146 -11.30 -5.09 -13.34
C VAL A 146 -12.12 -5.75 -14.44
N GLY A 147 -12.08 -5.17 -15.63
CA GLY A 147 -12.73 -5.69 -16.82
C GLY A 147 -11.93 -6.79 -17.48
N HIS A 148 -12.03 -6.86 -18.81
CA HIS A 148 -11.39 -7.88 -19.62
C HIS A 148 -9.86 -7.80 -19.52
N LEU A 149 -9.22 -8.93 -19.22
CA LEU A 149 -7.77 -9.11 -19.16
C LEU A 149 -7.38 -10.33 -19.99
N ASP A 150 -6.73 -10.09 -21.13
CA ASP A 150 -6.11 -11.15 -21.93
C ASP A 150 -4.88 -11.77 -21.22
N GLY A 151 -4.41 -12.90 -21.73
CA GLY A 151 -3.15 -13.50 -21.26
C GLY A 151 -1.99 -12.52 -21.43
N GLY A 152 -1.20 -12.34 -20.37
CA GLY A 152 -0.08 -11.40 -20.30
C GLY A 152 -0.45 -9.94 -20.03
N GLN A 153 -1.75 -9.60 -19.94
CA GLN A 153 -2.17 -8.24 -19.59
C GLN A 153 -2.15 -7.99 -18.08
N ARG A 154 -2.04 -6.71 -17.71
CA ARG A 154 -1.99 -6.23 -16.34
C ARG A 154 -2.91 -5.04 -16.10
N ALA A 155 -3.37 -4.93 -14.85
CA ALA A 155 -4.12 -3.82 -14.31
C ALA A 155 -3.43 -3.34 -13.03
N VAL A 156 -3.20 -2.04 -12.89
CA VAL A 156 -2.41 -1.46 -11.78
C VAL A 156 -3.24 -0.45 -11.00
N LEU A 157 -3.26 -0.61 -9.68
CA LEU A 157 -3.84 0.32 -8.72
C LEU A 157 -2.71 0.99 -7.93
N LYS A 158 -2.62 2.32 -8.02
CA LYS A 158 -1.71 3.15 -7.23
C LYS A 158 -2.50 3.94 -6.19
N ILE A 159 -2.18 3.77 -4.91
CA ILE A 159 -2.79 4.52 -3.80
C ILE A 159 -1.71 5.42 -3.20
N ARG A 160 -1.91 6.73 -3.31
CA ARG A 160 -1.04 7.76 -2.75
C ARG A 160 -1.59 8.24 -1.42
N SER A 161 -0.77 8.16 -0.39
CA SER A 161 -1.14 8.49 0.98
C SER A 161 -0.01 9.16 1.74
N ARG A 162 -0.31 9.67 2.93
CA ARG A 162 0.66 10.16 3.90
C ARG A 162 0.52 9.38 5.20
N LEU A 163 1.66 9.06 5.81
CA LEU A 163 1.65 8.63 7.20
C LEU A 163 1.35 9.84 8.08
N TRP A 164 0.35 9.72 8.95
CA TRP A 164 0.02 10.76 9.92
C TRP A 164 1.07 10.77 11.04
N ALA A 165 2.18 11.48 10.81
CA ALA A 165 3.37 11.36 11.64
C ALA A 165 3.11 11.76 13.11
N GLN A 166 2.22 12.72 13.34
CA GLN A 166 1.84 13.18 14.68
C GLN A 166 1.34 12.04 15.59
N THR A 167 0.56 11.09 15.06
CA THR A 167 0.00 9.95 15.84
C THR A 167 1.10 9.06 16.41
N PHE A 168 2.20 8.89 15.67
CA PHE A 168 3.29 8.00 16.05
C PHE A 168 4.36 8.71 16.89
N LEU A 169 4.57 10.01 16.67
CA LEU A 169 5.55 10.80 17.44
C LEU A 169 5.19 10.94 18.92
N GLN A 170 3.90 10.92 19.26
CA GLN A 170 3.45 10.94 20.64
C GLN A 170 3.83 9.66 21.41
N ARG A 171 4.12 8.56 20.71
CA ARG A 171 4.30 7.22 21.28
C ARG A 171 5.75 6.76 21.14
N LYS A 172 6.66 7.41 21.89
CA LYS A 172 8.12 7.16 21.81
C LYS A 172 8.50 5.69 22.03
N ASN A 173 9.49 5.20 21.27
CA ASN A 173 10.15 3.90 21.44
C ASN A 173 9.27 2.64 21.18
N ASP A 174 8.16 2.81 20.47
CA ASP A 174 7.38 1.72 19.90
C ASP A 174 7.67 1.60 18.40
N TYR A 175 7.77 0.39 17.89
CA TYR A 175 7.97 0.15 16.47
C TYR A 175 6.71 -0.55 15.95
N TYR A 176 6.11 0.08 14.95
CA TYR A 176 4.79 -0.28 14.43
C TYR A 176 4.97 -0.95 13.08
N SER A 177 4.17 -1.96 12.80
CA SER A 177 4.01 -2.46 11.44
C SER A 177 2.55 -2.32 11.10
N LEU A 178 2.26 -1.48 10.13
CA LEU A 178 0.92 -1.37 9.63
C LEU A 178 0.78 -2.20 8.36
N ILE A 179 -0.39 -2.79 8.17
CA ILE A 179 -0.65 -3.75 7.11
C ILE A 179 -1.92 -3.36 6.37
N ALA A 180 -1.78 -3.17 5.06
CA ALA A 180 -2.89 -3.09 4.13
C ALA A 180 -3.17 -4.50 3.58
N ASN A 181 -4.42 -4.93 3.66
CA ASN A 181 -4.84 -6.24 3.17
C ASN A 181 -5.45 -6.06 1.78
N VAL A 182 -5.07 -6.92 0.83
CA VAL A 182 -5.63 -6.91 -0.52
C VAL A 182 -6.11 -8.31 -0.86
N SER A 183 -7.31 -8.40 -1.42
CA SER A 183 -7.83 -9.62 -1.99
C SER A 183 -8.26 -9.39 -3.43
N PHE A 184 -8.16 -10.42 -4.24
CA PHE A 184 -8.80 -10.44 -5.55
C PHE A 184 -9.58 -11.74 -5.74
N GLU A 185 -10.64 -11.65 -6.53
CA GLU A 185 -11.47 -12.78 -6.88
C GLU A 185 -11.96 -12.62 -8.33
N VAL A 186 -11.65 -13.61 -9.15
CA VAL A 186 -12.19 -13.69 -10.52
C VAL A 186 -13.66 -14.05 -10.44
N LYS A 187 -14.51 -13.23 -11.05
CA LYS A 187 -15.97 -13.41 -11.07
C LYS A 187 -16.46 -14.07 -12.35
N LYS A 188 -15.79 -13.82 -13.48
CA LYS A 188 -16.24 -14.31 -14.78
C LYS A 188 -15.08 -14.54 -15.75
N MET A 189 -15.12 -15.67 -16.45
CA MET A 189 -14.30 -15.95 -17.63
C MET A 189 -15.16 -15.83 -18.91
N PRO A 190 -14.58 -15.56 -20.09
CA PRO A 190 -15.33 -15.37 -21.33
C PRO A 190 -15.91 -16.66 -21.93
N TYR A 191 -15.51 -17.83 -21.43
CA TYR A 191 -15.91 -19.13 -21.96
C TYR A 191 -17.22 -19.63 -21.34
N SER A 192 -18.07 -20.30 -22.14
CA SER A 192 -19.34 -20.85 -21.66
C SER A 192 -19.17 -21.96 -20.62
N ILE A 193 -18.08 -22.73 -20.71
CA ILE A 193 -17.73 -23.76 -19.72
C ILE A 193 -16.77 -23.14 -18.71
N GLN A 194 -17.29 -22.88 -17.51
CA GLN A 194 -16.50 -22.32 -16.41
C GLN A 194 -15.77 -23.44 -15.65
N PRO A 195 -14.57 -23.17 -15.10
CA PRO A 195 -13.93 -24.10 -14.18
C PRO A 195 -14.75 -24.22 -12.89
N ALA A 196 -14.63 -25.36 -12.21
CA ALA A 196 -15.31 -25.59 -10.93
C ALA A 196 -14.92 -24.59 -9.84
N LYS A 197 -13.70 -24.02 -9.92
CA LYS A 197 -13.21 -23.00 -9.01
C LYS A 197 -12.52 -21.88 -9.79
N LEU A 198 -12.95 -20.64 -9.55
CA LEU A 198 -12.33 -19.46 -10.13
C LEU A 198 -11.10 -19.02 -9.30
N PRO A 199 -10.08 -18.42 -9.95
CA PRO A 199 -8.90 -17.91 -9.26
C PRO A 199 -9.24 -16.85 -8.22
N SER A 200 -8.62 -16.94 -7.05
CA SER A 200 -8.70 -15.95 -5.98
C SER A 200 -7.43 -16.02 -5.13
N ALA A 201 -7.01 -14.88 -4.59
CA ALA A 201 -5.91 -14.83 -3.63
C ALA A 201 -6.01 -13.62 -2.71
N ASN A 202 -5.30 -13.71 -1.58
CA ASN A 202 -5.18 -12.65 -0.58
C ASN A 202 -3.70 -12.37 -0.35
N ILE A 203 -3.32 -11.09 -0.34
CA ILE A 203 -1.96 -10.61 -0.11
C ILE A 203 -2.01 -9.54 0.97
N ALA A 204 -0.98 -9.48 1.81
CA ALA A 204 -0.79 -8.42 2.79
C ALA A 204 0.44 -7.61 2.41
N VAL A 205 0.32 -6.28 2.41
CA VAL A 205 1.45 -5.36 2.24
C VAL A 205 1.71 -4.67 3.56
N SER A 206 2.85 -4.98 4.17
CA SER A 206 3.33 -4.37 5.40
C SER A 206 4.22 -3.17 5.11
N TYR A 207 4.20 -2.20 6.00
CA TYR A 207 5.12 -1.07 6.02
C TYR A 207 5.62 -0.86 7.47
N PRO A 208 6.86 -1.25 7.76
CA PRO A 208 7.46 -1.06 9.07
C PRO A 208 7.78 0.41 9.33
N LEU A 209 7.45 0.85 10.54
CA LEU A 209 7.78 2.16 11.09
C LEU A 209 8.77 1.98 12.25
N PHE A 210 9.96 2.53 12.08
CA PHE A 210 11.01 2.54 13.09
C PHE A 210 11.03 3.90 13.80
N LEU A 211 10.65 3.91 15.09
CA LEU A 211 10.83 5.09 15.94
C LEU A 211 12.22 5.04 16.56
N VAL A 212 13.10 5.96 16.16
CA VAL A 212 14.44 6.09 16.73
C VAL A 212 14.37 7.07 17.89
N SER A 213 14.81 6.64 19.07
CA SER A 213 15.01 7.55 20.19
C SER A 213 16.25 8.39 19.90
N SER A 214 16.08 9.68 19.63
CA SER A 214 17.19 10.62 19.53
C SER A 214 17.81 10.78 20.93
N VAL A 215 18.95 10.14 21.18
CA VAL A 215 19.79 10.45 22.34
C VAL A 215 20.40 11.83 22.06
N LYS A 216 19.87 12.87 22.69
CA LYS A 216 20.52 14.19 22.72
C LYS A 216 21.79 14.03 23.55
N LEU A 217 22.94 13.87 22.89
CA LEU A 217 24.23 14.09 23.52
C LEU A 217 24.27 15.58 23.89
N ARG A 218 24.34 15.87 25.19
CA ARG A 218 24.65 17.21 25.72
C ARG A 218 26.16 17.41 25.70
#